data_AF-A0A1T4KB87-F1
#
_entry.id   AF-A0A1T4KB87-F1
#
_cell.length_a   1.000
_cell.length_b   1.000
_cell.length_c   1.000
_cell.angle_alpha   90.00
_cell.angle_beta   90.00
_cell.angle_gamma   90.00
#
_symmetry.space_group_name_H-M   'P 1'
#
loop_
_entity.id
_entity.type
_entity.pdbx_description
1 polymer ?
#
loop_
_entity_poly.entity_id
_entity_poly.type
_entity_poly.pdbx_seq_one_letter_code
_entity_poly.pdbx_strand_id
1 'polypeptide(L)'
;MYEVEITNRETVVFVNSIRARSFKGFCWLWWHVPVIIRSVKRHYGAYECIPALVNPLQIVMVSYWLSYRELGEYYQSPFHWRLMDFVKRNPDALGMYFERYAPEKSGKYINGEFGLAKNFRRKL
;
A
#
# COMPACT_ATOMS: atom_id res chain seq x y z
N MET A 1 12.50 -14.73 -18.47
CA MET A 1 11.92 -14.77 -17.11
C MET A 1 13.06 -14.99 -16.14
N TYR A 2 13.18 -14.18 -15.09
CA TYR A 2 14.26 -14.30 -14.10
C TYR A 2 13.71 -14.10 -12.69
N GLU A 3 14.38 -14.68 -11.69
CA GLU A 3 14.08 -14.46 -10.26
C GLU A 3 15.09 -13.47 -9.71
N VAL A 4 14.68 -12.71 -8.69
CA VAL A 4 15.61 -11.86 -7.94
C VAL A 4 15.75 -12.37 -6.51
N GLU A 5 16.94 -12.36 -5.94
CA GLU A 5 17.13 -12.80 -4.56
C GLU A 5 16.71 -11.71 -3.57
N ILE A 6 15.96 -12.07 -2.53
CA ILE A 6 15.62 -11.12 -1.46
C ILE A 6 16.84 -10.85 -0.59
N THR A 7 17.50 -9.71 -0.78
CA THR A 7 18.59 -9.24 0.07
C THR A 7 18.12 -8.80 1.47
N ASN A 8 16.96 -8.15 1.56
CA ASN A 8 16.38 -7.72 2.82
C ASN A 8 15.21 -8.65 3.25
N ARG A 9 15.49 -9.56 4.19
CA ARG A 9 14.51 -10.52 4.72
C ARG A 9 13.44 -9.90 5.62
N GLU A 10 13.60 -8.64 6.03
CA GLU A 10 12.62 -7.95 6.87
C GLU A 10 11.51 -7.30 6.06
N THR A 11 11.65 -7.26 4.73
CA THR A 11 10.72 -6.59 3.82
C THR A 11 9.29 -7.05 4.03
N VAL A 12 8.35 -6.11 3.94
CA VAL A 12 6.92 -6.40 4.11
C VAL A 12 6.16 -5.97 2.87
N VAL A 13 5.35 -6.89 2.36
CA VAL A 13 4.32 -6.55 1.39
C VAL A 13 3.06 -6.18 2.16
N PHE A 14 2.53 -5.00 1.87
CA PHE A 14 1.29 -4.51 2.45
C PHE A 14 0.26 -4.32 1.35
N VAL A 15 -0.80 -5.12 1.44
CA VAL A 15 -1.96 -5.07 0.55
C VAL A 15 -3.10 -4.43 1.31
N ASN A 16 -3.68 -3.38 0.76
CA ASN A 16 -4.84 -2.74 1.35
C ASN A 16 -5.90 -2.41 0.32
N SER A 17 -7.16 -2.57 0.70
CA SER A 17 -8.30 -2.24 -0.15
C SER A 17 -9.16 -1.19 0.50
N ILE A 18 -9.74 -0.34 -0.34
CA ILE A 18 -10.74 0.65 0.05
C ILE A 18 -11.91 0.53 -0.91
N ARG A 19 -13.07 0.17 -0.36
CA ARG A 19 -14.32 0.01 -1.09
C ARG A 19 -15.33 1.04 -0.61
N ALA A 20 -15.84 1.85 -1.53
CA ALA A 20 -17.00 2.70 -1.30
C ALA A 20 -18.26 1.85 -1.07
N ARG A 21 -18.99 2.16 0.00
CA ARG A 21 -20.24 1.50 0.41
C ARG A 21 -21.46 2.42 0.30
N SER A 22 -21.23 3.72 0.14
CA SER A 22 -22.26 4.74 -0.10
C SER A 22 -21.76 5.82 -1.06
N PHE A 23 -22.64 6.70 -1.54
CA PHE A 23 -22.27 7.83 -2.38
C PHE A 23 -21.26 8.77 -1.70
N LYS A 24 -21.42 9.00 -0.39
CA LYS A 24 -20.46 9.75 0.43
C LYS A 24 -19.08 9.09 0.40
N GLY A 25 -19.03 7.76 0.56
CA GLY A 25 -17.80 6.99 0.45
C GLY A 25 -17.16 7.04 -0.94
N PHE A 26 -17.97 7.03 -1.99
CA PHE A 26 -17.52 7.15 -3.37
C PHE A 26 -16.83 8.51 -3.61
N CYS A 27 -17.50 9.61 -3.29
CA CYS A 27 -16.92 10.95 -3.42
C CYS A 27 -15.65 11.09 -2.58
N TRP A 28 -15.68 10.59 -1.34
CA TRP A 28 -14.51 10.64 -0.46
C TRP A 28 -13.33 9.86 -1.04
N LEU A 29 -13.57 8.62 -1.51
CA LEU A 29 -12.53 7.76 -2.07
C LEU A 29 -11.80 8.47 -3.19
N TRP A 30 -12.54 8.92 -4.21
CA TRP A 30 -11.94 9.53 -5.41
C TRP A 30 -11.23 10.85 -5.13
N TRP A 31 -11.71 11.64 -4.17
CA TRP A 31 -11.03 12.85 -3.73
C TRP A 31 -9.70 12.54 -3.02
N HIS A 32 -9.61 11.41 -2.30
CA HIS A 32 -8.48 11.09 -1.45
C HIS A 32 -7.48 10.10 -2.07
N VAL A 33 -7.84 9.33 -3.10
CA VAL A 33 -6.92 8.37 -3.77
C VAL A 33 -5.56 8.98 -4.09
N PRO A 34 -5.45 10.16 -4.72
CA PRO A 34 -4.14 10.75 -5.03
C PRO A 34 -3.32 11.07 -3.78
N VAL A 35 -3.99 11.48 -2.70
CA VAL A 35 -3.34 11.81 -1.42
C VAL A 35 -2.86 10.54 -0.72
N ILE A 36 -3.65 9.46 -0.75
CA ILE A 36 -3.27 8.15 -0.19
C ILE A 36 -2.04 7.58 -0.90
N ILE A 37 -2.03 7.63 -2.24
CA ILE A 37 -0.88 7.14 -3.01
C ILE A 37 0.37 7.96 -2.67
N ARG A 38 0.25 9.29 -2.58
CA ARG A 38 1.36 10.17 -2.22
C ARG A 38 1.84 9.95 -0.79
N SER A 39 0.95 9.70 0.17
CA SER A 39 1.33 9.48 1.57
C SER A 39 2.18 8.22 1.72
N VAL A 40 1.82 7.14 1.01
CA VAL A 40 2.63 5.92 0.98
C VAL A 40 3.95 6.18 0.26
N LYS A 41 3.94 6.73 -0.97
CA LYS A 41 5.16 6.93 -1.77
C LYS A 41 6.19 7.87 -1.12
N ARG A 42 5.75 8.78 -0.25
CA ARG A 42 6.64 9.73 0.46
C ARG A 42 7.07 9.23 1.83
N HIS A 43 6.48 8.15 2.35
CA HIS A 43 6.86 7.64 3.66
C HIS A 43 8.24 7.02 3.60
N TYR A 44 9.08 7.32 4.60
CA TYR A 44 10.35 6.64 4.75
C TYR A 44 10.11 5.13 4.92
N GLY A 45 10.87 4.30 4.21
CA GLY A 45 10.71 2.86 4.23
C GLY A 45 9.74 2.28 3.19
N ALA A 46 8.82 3.07 2.62
CA ALA A 46 8.04 2.63 1.46
C ALA A 46 8.85 2.91 0.18
N TYR A 47 9.20 1.87 -0.57
CA TYR A 47 9.96 2.03 -1.83
C TYR A 47 9.10 1.84 -3.08
N GLU A 48 7.93 1.23 -2.94
CA GLU A 48 6.98 1.12 -4.03
C GLU A 48 5.53 1.07 -3.54
N CYS A 49 4.63 1.67 -4.32
CA CYS A 49 3.20 1.62 -4.13
C CYS A 49 2.53 1.57 -5.50
N ILE A 50 1.80 0.49 -5.73
CA ILE A 50 1.11 0.15 -6.97
C ILE A 50 -0.39 0.19 -6.68
N PRO A 51 -1.09 1.28 -7.05
CA PRO A 51 -2.53 1.33 -7.00
C PRO A 51 -3.13 0.57 -8.19
N ALA A 52 -4.13 -0.25 -7.93
CA ALA A 52 -4.92 -0.98 -8.91
C ALA A 52 -6.40 -0.64 -8.73
N LEU A 53 -7.06 -0.25 -9.82
CA LEU A 53 -8.50 -0.07 -9.86
C LEU A 53 -9.14 -1.44 -10.04
N VAL A 54 -9.93 -1.89 -9.06
CA VAL A 54 -10.72 -3.12 -9.20
C VAL A 54 -12.00 -2.82 -9.97
N ASN A 55 -12.69 -1.77 -9.56
CA ASN A 55 -13.88 -1.22 -10.22
C ASN A 55 -14.10 0.23 -9.72
N PRO A 56 -15.04 1.00 -10.26
CA PRO A 56 -15.26 2.39 -9.83
C PRO A 56 -15.57 2.59 -8.33
N LEU A 57 -15.92 1.55 -7.60
CA LEU A 57 -16.20 1.60 -6.16
C LEU A 57 -15.04 1.06 -5.31
N GLN A 58 -13.98 0.49 -5.91
CA GLN A 58 -12.95 -0.21 -5.14
C GLN A 58 -11.57 -0.06 -5.77
N ILE A 59 -10.62 0.31 -4.92
CA ILE A 59 -9.19 0.25 -5.22
C ILE A 59 -8.51 -0.78 -4.32
N VAL A 60 -7.47 -1.41 -4.85
CA VAL A 60 -6.49 -2.18 -4.08
C VAL A 60 -5.14 -1.51 -4.28
N MET A 61 -4.38 -1.36 -3.21
CA MET A 61 -3.01 -0.88 -3.27
C MET A 61 -2.10 -1.97 -2.74
N VAL A 62 -1.07 -2.28 -3.52
CA VAL A 62 0.04 -3.12 -3.08
C VAL A 62 1.23 -2.22 -2.87
N SER A 63 1.77 -2.22 -1.66
CA SER A 63 2.92 -1.41 -1.29
C SER A 63 3.98 -2.26 -0.64
N TYR A 64 5.23 -1.83 -0.80
CA TYR A 64 6.39 -2.59 -0.40
C TYR A 64 7.27 -1.76 0.53
N TRP A 65 7.57 -2.33 1.69
CA TRP A 65 8.16 -1.66 2.83
C TRP A 65 9.45 -2.33 3.28
N LEU A 66 10.40 -1.55 3.80
CA LEU A 66 11.69 -2.06 4.27
C LEU A 66 11.55 -3.04 5.43
N SER A 67 10.67 -2.75 6.39
CA SER A 67 10.33 -3.66 7.49
C SER A 67 8.94 -3.41 8.08
N TYR A 68 8.54 -4.26 9.02
CA TYR A 68 7.35 -4.03 9.84
C TYR A 68 7.43 -2.75 10.67
N ARG A 69 8.64 -2.28 11.00
CA ARG A 69 8.83 -1.05 11.77
C ARG A 69 8.38 0.16 10.96
N GLU A 70 8.88 0.34 9.74
CA GLU A 70 8.51 1.51 8.91
C GLU A 70 7.03 1.46 8.48
N LEU A 71 6.46 0.27 8.27
CA LEU A 71 5.02 0.12 8.08
C LEU A 71 4.23 0.51 9.34
N GLY A 72 4.74 0.16 10.52
CA GLY A 72 4.16 0.56 11.81
C GLY A 72 4.18 2.07 12.02
N GLU A 73 5.27 2.74 11.67
CA GLU A 73 5.39 4.20 11.67
C GLU A 73 4.36 4.86 10.74
N TYR A 74 4.12 4.26 9.55
CA TYR A 74 3.09 4.75 8.64
C TYR A 74 1.69 4.71 9.24
N TYR A 75 1.35 3.65 10.00
CA TYR A 75 0.06 3.60 10.71
C TYR A 75 -0.07 4.68 11.79
N GLN A 76 1.04 5.16 12.33
CA GLN A 76 1.06 6.26 13.28
C GLN A 76 1.06 7.64 12.61
N SER A 77 1.13 7.70 11.27
CA SER A 77 1.19 8.97 10.54
C SER A 77 -0.11 9.78 10.66
N PRO A 78 -0.04 11.13 10.70
CA PRO A 78 -1.23 11.98 10.75
C PRO A 78 -2.20 11.78 9.57
N PHE A 79 -1.71 11.24 8.46
CA PHE A 79 -2.54 10.88 7.32
C PHE A 79 -3.37 9.63 7.60
N HIS A 80 -2.72 8.56 8.07
CA HIS A 80 -3.41 7.30 8.38
C HIS A 80 -4.44 7.50 9.49
N TRP A 81 -4.12 8.30 10.52
CA TRP A 81 -5.07 8.68 11.56
C TRP A 81 -6.32 9.39 11.02
N ARG A 82 -6.16 10.35 10.09
CA ARG A 82 -7.31 11.04 9.46
C ARG A 82 -8.18 10.10 8.64
N LEU A 83 -7.57 9.17 7.91
CA LEU A 83 -8.29 8.11 7.19
C LEU A 83 -9.10 7.25 8.17
N MET A 84 -8.49 6.79 9.26
CA MET A 84 -9.18 5.97 10.27
C MET A 84 -10.27 6.76 11.02
N ASP A 85 -10.07 8.03 11.33
CA ASP A 85 -11.08 8.89 11.94
C ASP A 85 -12.30 9.06 11.01
N PHE A 86 -12.08 9.27 9.70
CA PHE A 86 -13.19 9.32 8.73
C PHE A 86 -13.98 8.01 8.71
N VAL A 87 -13.31 6.85 8.66
CA VAL A 87 -13.96 5.53 8.66
C VAL A 87 -14.76 5.32 9.94
N LYS A 88 -14.21 5.67 11.11
CA LYS A 88 -14.90 5.56 12.40
C LYS A 88 -16.15 6.44 12.47
N ARG A 89 -16.09 7.66 11.94
CA ARG A 89 -17.24 8.59 11.93
C ARG A 89 -18.28 8.25 10.87
N ASN A 90 -17.94 7.43 9.88
CA ASN A 90 -18.80 7.12 8.74
C ASN A 90 -18.74 5.61 8.44
N PRO A 91 -19.26 4.75 9.35
CA PRO A 91 -19.11 3.29 9.26
C PRO A 91 -19.80 2.67 8.03
N ASP A 92 -20.75 3.37 7.43
CA ASP A 92 -21.48 3.00 6.22
C ASP A 92 -20.83 3.53 4.93
N ALA A 93 -19.84 4.42 5.01
CA ALA A 93 -19.23 5.05 3.84
C ALA A 93 -18.17 4.17 3.18
N LEU A 94 -17.28 3.55 3.95
CA LEU A 94 -16.14 2.77 3.42
C LEU A 94 -16.06 1.39 4.07
N GLY A 95 -15.63 0.41 3.29
CA GLY A 95 -15.12 -0.87 3.76
C GLY A 95 -13.64 -1.00 3.43
N MET A 96 -12.85 -1.54 4.36
CA MET A 96 -11.40 -1.63 4.21
C MET A 96 -10.87 -2.97 4.72
N TYR A 97 -9.80 -3.45 4.11
CA TYR A 97 -8.97 -4.51 4.67
C TYR A 97 -7.50 -4.16 4.53
N PHE A 98 -6.71 -4.78 5.40
CA PHE A 98 -5.27 -4.57 5.54
C PHE A 98 -4.62 -5.93 5.73
N GLU A 99 -3.86 -6.38 4.74
CA GLU A 99 -3.14 -7.63 4.77
C GLU A 99 -1.65 -7.33 4.63
N ARG A 100 -0.84 -7.97 5.46
CA ARG A 100 0.61 -7.77 5.45
C ARG A 100 1.30 -9.12 5.61
N TYR A 101 2.35 -9.33 4.84
CA TYR A 101 3.13 -10.56 4.86
C TYR A 101 4.60 -10.29 4.54
N ALA A 102 5.47 -11.10 5.12
CA ALA A 102 6.88 -11.11 4.76
C ALA A 102 7.06 -12.08 3.57
N PRO A 103 7.58 -11.61 2.42
CA PRO A 103 7.81 -12.47 1.27
C PRO A 103 9.06 -13.33 1.47
N GLU A 104 8.96 -14.62 1.17
CA GLU A 104 10.11 -15.54 1.21
C GLU A 104 10.97 -15.45 -0.06
N LYS A 105 10.36 -15.08 -1.20
CA LYS A 105 11.00 -14.97 -2.52
C LYS A 105 10.45 -13.79 -3.31
N SER A 106 11.26 -13.19 -4.20
CA SER A 106 10.86 -11.97 -4.92
C SER A 106 9.93 -12.18 -6.12
N GLY A 107 9.50 -13.42 -6.35
CA GLY A 107 8.70 -13.75 -7.52
C GLY A 107 9.53 -13.79 -8.80
N LYS A 108 8.83 -13.89 -9.94
CA LYS A 108 9.45 -14.02 -11.27
C LYS A 108 9.12 -12.81 -12.12
N TYR A 109 10.13 -12.32 -12.83
CA TYR A 109 10.07 -11.09 -13.61
C TYR A 109 10.25 -11.36 -15.09
N ILE A 110 9.56 -10.58 -15.91
CA ILE A 110 9.65 -10.57 -17.37
C ILE A 110 9.70 -9.11 -17.81
N ASN A 111 10.73 -8.75 -18.59
CA ASN A 111 10.89 -7.43 -19.22
C ASN A 111 10.87 -6.22 -18.28
N GLY A 112 11.18 -6.39 -16.98
CA GLY A 112 11.32 -5.27 -16.05
C GLY A 112 11.21 -5.66 -14.57
N GLU A 113 11.78 -4.79 -13.74
CA GLU A 113 11.76 -4.89 -12.28
C GLU A 113 10.71 -3.93 -11.69
N PHE A 114 9.80 -4.48 -10.90
CA PHE A 114 8.80 -3.72 -10.14
C PHE A 114 8.34 -4.54 -8.92
N GLY A 115 7.53 -3.93 -8.07
CA GLY A 115 7.16 -4.47 -6.78
C GLY A 115 8.39 -4.77 -5.92
N LEU A 116 8.50 -6.03 -5.47
CA LEU A 116 9.59 -6.44 -4.59
C LEU A 116 10.99 -6.23 -5.20
N ALA A 117 11.12 -6.26 -6.53
CA ALA A 117 12.39 -6.10 -7.22
C ALA A 117 13.03 -4.71 -7.06
N LYS A 118 12.27 -3.67 -6.72
CA LYS A 118 12.86 -2.34 -6.52
C LYS A 118 13.75 -2.23 -5.29
N ASN A 119 13.59 -3.12 -4.32
CA ASN A 119 14.42 -3.15 -3.12
C ASN A 119 15.92 -3.33 -3.46
N PHE A 120 16.24 -3.98 -4.57
CA PHE A 120 17.61 -4.39 -4.92
C PHE A 120 18.48 -3.27 -5.50
N ARG A 121 17.91 -2.10 -5.80
CA ARG A 121 18.67 -0.94 -6.31
C ARG A 121 19.11 0.05 -5.24
N ARG A 122 18.61 -0.05 -3.99
CA ARG A 122 19.13 0.78 -2.89
C ARG A 122 20.45 0.17 -2.39
N LYS A 123 21.54 0.47 -3.08
CA LYS A 123 22.84 0.52 -2.41
C LYS A 123 22.73 1.59 -1.32
N LEU A 124 22.86 1.17 -0.06
CA LEU A 124 23.14 2.07 1.06
C LEU A 124 24.42 2.86 0.77
#